data_AF-A0A8S2Y5E3-F1
#
_entry.id   AF-A0A8S2Y5E3-F1
#
_cell.length_a   1.000
_cell.length_b   1.000
_cell.length_c   1.000
_cell.angle_alpha   90.00
_cell.angle_beta   90.00
_cell.angle_gamma   90.00
#
_symmetry.space_group_name_H-M   'P 1'
#
loop_
_entity.id
_entity.type
_entity.pdbx_description
1 polymer ?
#
loop_
_entity_poly.entity_id
_entity_poly.type
_entity_poly.pdbx_seq_one_letter_code
_entity_poly.pdbx_strand_id
1 'polypeptide(L)'
;MTIKYLKSPPTLILRKIRACQVCYEEKLISMYREPLHQRCTHRECNICNDCVYNYVRQTLGTMLEEQVNCPELNCRAVLNFDSIKQILGNTRGKKLFERYDRFFTERALERMPDFVWCAHGCGSGQLAASGVQNNIISCIKCKMKTCFVHKTKWHEGLTCAQYDNQTAKTIRDSEKWLVQNTKKCPSCKSPIEKAAGCDHMTCRKCNYEFCWACLADFDRIRNHGNQYHHSRCKHYASPGE
;
A
#
# COMPACT_ATOMS: atom_id res chain seq x y z
N MET A 1 64.85 -23.57 -45.98
CA MET A 1 64.11 -22.29 -45.84
C MET A 1 62.80 -22.56 -45.12
N THR A 2 62.76 -22.34 -43.80
CA THR A 2 61.57 -22.57 -42.96
C THR A 2 60.81 -21.26 -42.84
N ILE A 3 59.63 -21.19 -43.47
CA ILE A 3 58.74 -20.02 -43.41
C ILE A 3 58.08 -20.02 -42.03
N LYS A 4 58.53 -19.12 -41.14
CA LYS A 4 57.88 -18.86 -39.86
C LYS A 4 56.59 -18.08 -40.13
N TYR A 5 55.45 -18.75 -39.97
CA TYR A 5 54.14 -18.09 -39.90
C TYR A 5 54.10 -17.19 -38.66
N LEU A 6 54.11 -15.87 -38.87
CA LEU A 6 53.82 -14.87 -37.84
C LEU A 6 52.34 -14.99 -37.48
N LYS A 7 52.05 -15.45 -36.25
CA LYS A 7 50.70 -15.43 -35.69
C LYS A 7 50.27 -13.97 -35.50
N SER A 8 49.17 -13.58 -36.14
CA SER A 8 48.50 -12.30 -35.93
C SER A 8 48.15 -12.10 -34.45
N PRO A 9 48.29 -10.88 -33.88
CA PRO A 9 47.94 -10.64 -32.48
C PRO A 9 46.42 -10.75 -32.27
N PRO A 10 45.96 -11.24 -31.10
CA PRO A 10 44.54 -11.30 -30.80
C PRO A 10 43.98 -9.87 -30.70
N THR A 11 42.96 -9.58 -31.51
CA THR A 11 42.18 -8.34 -31.42
C THR A 11 41.61 -8.20 -30.00
N LEU A 12 42.12 -7.23 -29.25
CA LEU A 12 41.59 -6.82 -27.95
C LEU A 12 40.18 -6.25 -28.18
N ILE A 13 39.14 -7.01 -27.85
CA ILE A 13 37.77 -6.50 -27.77
C ILE A 13 37.72 -5.54 -26.58
N LEU A 14 37.86 -4.24 -26.84
CA LEU A 14 37.67 -3.20 -25.84
C LEU A 14 36.23 -3.29 -25.31
N ARG A 15 36.08 -3.85 -24.11
CA ARG A 15 34.80 -3.90 -23.41
C ARG A 15 34.43 -2.48 -23.00
N LYS A 16 33.43 -1.89 -23.65
CA LYS A 16 32.92 -0.57 -23.26
C LYS A 16 32.26 -0.68 -21.87
N ILE A 17 32.74 0.14 -20.94
CA ILE A 17 32.25 0.23 -19.56
C ILE A 17 31.70 1.63 -19.27
N ARG A 18 30.81 1.74 -18.29
CA ARG A 18 30.18 2.98 -17.83
C ARG A 18 29.88 2.88 -16.33
N ALA A 19 30.03 3.99 -15.61
CA ALA A 19 29.62 4.09 -14.20
C ALA A 19 28.11 4.36 -14.07
N CYS A 20 27.46 3.62 -13.17
CA CYS A 20 26.03 3.79 -12.88
C CYS A 20 25.80 5.02 -12.00
N GLN A 21 24.81 5.86 -12.31
CA GLN A 21 24.51 7.07 -11.52
C GLN A 21 23.87 6.80 -10.14
N VAL A 22 23.42 5.57 -9.88
CA VAL A 22 22.78 5.20 -8.61
C VAL A 22 23.73 4.44 -7.69
N CYS A 23 24.44 3.43 -8.19
CA CYS A 23 25.35 2.62 -7.37
C CYS A 23 26.83 3.01 -7.53
N TYR A 24 27.16 3.90 -8.46
CA TYR A 24 28.52 4.38 -8.74
C TYR A 24 29.53 3.30 -9.17
N GLU A 25 29.07 2.07 -9.47
CA GLU A 25 29.92 0.99 -9.97
C GLU A 25 30.14 1.07 -11.49
N GLU A 26 31.36 0.76 -11.93
CA GLU A 26 31.67 0.55 -13.35
C GLU A 26 31.09 -0.78 -13.83
N LYS A 27 30.25 -0.74 -14.86
CA LYS A 27 29.58 -1.91 -15.43
C LYS A 27 29.73 -1.92 -16.94
N LEU A 28 29.69 -3.12 -17.52
CA LEU A 28 29.62 -3.30 -18.97
C LEU A 28 28.36 -2.61 -19.52
N ILE A 29 28.45 -2.02 -20.71
CA ILE A 29 27.27 -1.39 -21.35
C ILE A 29 26.09 -2.39 -21.49
N SER A 30 26.35 -3.69 -21.64
CA SER A 30 25.31 -4.73 -21.67
C SER A 30 24.50 -4.87 -20.36
N MET A 31 25.00 -4.32 -19.25
CA MET A 31 24.29 -4.26 -17.97
C MET A 31 23.38 -3.04 -17.84
N TYR A 32 23.28 -2.24 -18.90
CA TYR A 32 22.32 -1.14 -19.05
C TYR A 32 21.25 -1.56 -20.03
N ARG A 33 20.04 -1.09 -19.80
CA ARG A 33 18.90 -1.34 -20.69
C ARG A 33 18.98 -0.39 -21.88
N GLU A 34 18.69 -0.89 -23.07
CA GLU A 34 18.39 -0.03 -24.22
C GLU A 34 17.21 0.87 -23.89
N PRO A 35 17.23 2.17 -24.24
CA PRO A 35 16.12 3.05 -23.97
C PRO A 35 14.83 2.40 -24.45
N LEU A 36 13.81 2.45 -23.59
CA LEU A 36 12.44 2.08 -23.96
C LEU A 36 11.93 3.20 -24.88
N HIS A 37 12.49 3.28 -26.08
CA HIS A 37 12.45 4.41 -27.01
C HIS A 37 11.03 4.89 -27.35
N GLN A 38 10.02 4.04 -27.15
CA GLN A 38 8.62 4.41 -27.35
C GLN A 38 8.04 5.31 -26.25
N ARG A 39 8.72 5.45 -25.11
CA ARG A 39 8.18 6.16 -23.92
C ARG A 39 9.17 7.12 -23.30
N CYS A 40 10.46 6.83 -23.40
CA CYS A 40 11.53 7.65 -22.87
C CYS A 40 12.12 8.56 -23.94
N THR A 41 12.47 9.80 -23.57
CA THR A 41 13.11 10.79 -24.46
C THR A 41 14.64 10.80 -24.35
N HIS A 42 15.21 10.03 -23.42
CA HIS A 42 16.65 9.91 -23.25
C HIS A 42 17.25 8.91 -24.24
N ARG A 43 18.40 9.28 -24.84
CA ARG A 43 19.12 8.46 -25.84
C ARG A 43 19.93 7.34 -25.21
N GLU A 44 20.33 7.50 -23.96
CA GLU A 44 21.15 6.54 -23.24
C GLU A 44 20.63 6.40 -21.81
N CYS A 45 20.77 5.21 -21.25
CA CYS A 45 20.46 4.95 -19.84
C CYS A 45 21.75 5.05 -19.01
N ASN A 46 21.68 5.78 -17.91
CA ASN A 46 22.79 5.98 -16.97
C ASN A 46 22.60 5.17 -15.69
N ILE A 47 21.47 4.48 -15.56
CA ILE A 47 21.15 3.60 -14.44
C ILE A 47 21.23 2.14 -14.91
N CYS A 48 22.00 1.33 -14.19
CA CYS A 48 22.15 -0.09 -14.52
C CYS A 48 20.86 -0.89 -14.24
N ASN A 49 20.74 -2.06 -14.89
CA ASN A 49 19.57 -2.92 -14.80
C ASN A 49 19.21 -3.31 -13.35
N ASP A 50 20.20 -3.55 -12.50
CA ASP A 50 19.97 -3.90 -11.09
C ASP A 50 19.37 -2.75 -10.28
N CYS A 51 19.83 -1.52 -10.52
CA CYS A 51 19.31 -0.33 -9.86
C CYS A 51 17.89 -0.01 -10.34
N VAL A 52 17.61 -0.13 -11.65
CA VAL A 52 16.25 0.01 -12.18
C VAL A 52 15.32 -1.06 -11.59
N TYR A 53 15.77 -2.31 -11.53
CA TYR A 53 15.02 -3.39 -10.89
C TYR A 53 14.69 -3.08 -9.43
N ASN A 54 15.69 -2.63 -8.65
CA ASN A 54 15.49 -2.32 -7.24
C ASN A 54 14.54 -1.13 -7.04
N TYR A 55 14.63 -0.10 -7.88
CA TYR A 55 13.68 1.02 -7.89
C TYR A 55 12.25 0.53 -8.11
N VAL A 56 11.99 -0.18 -9.23
CA VAL A 56 10.66 -0.71 -9.55
C VAL A 56 10.15 -1.65 -8.44
N ARG A 57 11.03 -2.50 -7.90
CA ARG A 57 10.69 -3.42 -6.80
C ARG A 57 10.27 -2.67 -5.53
N GLN A 58 10.94 -1.58 -5.19
CA GLN A 58 10.60 -0.77 -4.03
C GLN A 58 9.28 -0.03 -4.26
N THR A 59 9.12 0.62 -5.41
CA THR A 59 7.89 1.33 -5.79
C THR A 59 6.67 0.42 -5.74
N LEU A 60 6.74 -0.78 -6.33
CA LEU A 60 5.61 -1.72 -6.36
C LEU A 60 5.50 -2.59 -5.10
N GLY A 61 6.54 -2.62 -4.25
CA GLY A 61 6.60 -3.48 -3.07
C GLY A 61 5.78 -2.95 -1.90
N THR A 62 5.75 -1.63 -1.71
CA THR A 62 5.05 -0.95 -0.61
C THR A 62 3.55 -0.81 -0.89
N MET A 63 3.21 -0.27 -2.06
CA MET A 63 1.85 -0.13 -2.55
C MET A 63 1.87 -0.33 -4.06
N LEU A 64 0.90 -1.06 -4.60
CA LEU A 64 0.78 -1.16 -6.06
C LEU A 64 0.24 0.17 -6.59
N GLU A 65 1.16 1.01 -7.05
CA GLU A 65 0.83 2.26 -7.73
C GLU A 65 0.41 1.96 -9.17
N GLU A 66 -0.58 2.70 -9.68
CA GLU A 66 -1.03 2.57 -11.08
C GLU A 66 0.02 3.09 -12.08
N GLN A 67 1.02 3.85 -11.62
CA GLN A 67 2.02 4.46 -12.48
C GLN A 67 3.40 4.35 -11.83
N VAL A 68 4.37 3.83 -12.59
CA VAL A 68 5.78 3.79 -12.21
C VAL A 68 6.55 4.63 -13.22
N ASN A 69 7.25 5.66 -12.77
CA ASN A 69 8.01 6.54 -13.65
C ASN A 69 9.38 5.95 -14.00
N CYS A 70 9.94 6.39 -15.12
CA CYS A 70 11.34 6.10 -15.44
C CYS A 70 12.24 6.74 -14.36
N PRO A 71 13.22 6.00 -13.81
CA PRO A 71 14.14 6.54 -12.81
C PRO A 71 15.25 7.45 -13.38
N GLU A 72 15.37 7.56 -14.70
CA GLU A 72 16.39 8.41 -15.35
C GLU A 72 16.15 9.90 -15.09
N LEU A 73 17.25 10.63 -14.87
CA LEU A 73 17.19 12.08 -14.61
C LEU A 73 16.54 12.81 -15.78
N ASN A 74 15.63 13.74 -15.47
CA ASN A 74 14.84 14.51 -16.44
C ASN A 74 13.93 13.67 -17.35
N CYS A 75 13.71 12.39 -17.04
CA CYS A 75 12.69 11.58 -17.70
C CYS A 75 11.39 11.59 -16.89
N ARG A 76 10.26 11.85 -17.56
CA ARG A 76 8.91 11.79 -16.96
C ARG A 76 8.05 10.68 -17.55
N ALA A 77 8.67 9.76 -18.28
CA ALA A 77 7.99 8.65 -18.92
C ALA A 77 7.37 7.71 -17.88
N VAL A 78 6.13 7.30 -18.10
CA VAL A 78 5.49 6.23 -17.32
C VAL A 78 5.81 4.87 -17.97
N LEU A 79 6.39 3.97 -17.19
CA LEU A 79 6.66 2.58 -17.58
C LEU A 79 5.33 1.85 -17.78
N ASN A 80 5.08 1.27 -18.97
CA ASN A 80 3.94 0.36 -19.16
C ASN A 80 4.19 -1.01 -18.54
N PHE A 81 3.10 -1.76 -18.52
CA PHE A 81 3.08 -3.21 -18.44
C PHE A 81 4.26 -3.91 -19.13
N ASP A 82 4.53 -3.66 -20.43
CA ASP A 82 5.64 -4.35 -21.12
C ASP A 82 7.01 -3.99 -20.53
N SER A 83 7.24 -2.72 -20.19
CA SER A 83 8.48 -2.29 -19.54
C SER A 83 8.65 -2.96 -18.18
N ILE A 84 7.59 -2.98 -17.37
CA ILE A 84 7.57 -3.64 -16.06
C ILE A 84 7.77 -5.16 -16.20
N LYS A 85 7.15 -5.79 -17.20
CA LYS A 85 7.35 -7.21 -17.54
C LYS A 85 8.79 -7.51 -17.91
N GLN A 86 9.43 -6.65 -18.69
CA GLN A 86 10.84 -6.85 -19.04
C GLN A 86 11.79 -6.61 -17.86
N ILE A 87 11.44 -5.72 -16.91
CA ILE A 87 12.26 -5.45 -15.72
C ILE A 87 12.09 -6.56 -14.68
N LEU A 88 10.86 -7.02 -14.43
CA LEU A 88 10.53 -8.00 -13.39
C LEU A 88 10.40 -9.44 -13.90
N GLY A 89 10.50 -9.68 -15.21
CA GLY A 89 10.31 -11.00 -15.83
C GLY A 89 11.41 -12.03 -15.53
N ASN A 90 12.46 -11.63 -14.81
CA ASN A 90 13.47 -12.54 -14.31
C ASN A 90 12.98 -13.37 -13.09
N THR A 91 13.70 -14.42 -12.73
CA THR A 91 13.35 -15.30 -11.61
C THR A 91 13.18 -14.54 -10.28
N ARG A 92 13.96 -13.48 -10.07
CA ARG A 92 13.92 -12.64 -8.85
C ARG A 92 12.63 -11.82 -8.75
N GLY A 93 12.11 -11.32 -9.87
CA GLY A 93 10.92 -10.47 -9.95
C GLY A 93 9.60 -11.22 -10.17
N LYS A 94 9.63 -12.51 -10.54
CA LYS A 94 8.46 -13.30 -10.92
C LYS A 94 7.24 -13.12 -10.02
N LYS A 95 7.37 -13.33 -8.70
CA LYS A 95 6.24 -13.19 -7.75
C LYS A 95 5.67 -11.77 -7.69
N LEU A 96 6.53 -10.75 -7.80
CA LEU A 96 6.10 -9.36 -7.80
C LEU A 96 5.39 -9.03 -9.11
N PHE A 97 5.90 -9.54 -10.24
CA PHE A 97 5.26 -9.37 -11.54
C PHE A 97 3.88 -10.04 -11.59
N GLU A 98 3.74 -11.27 -11.07
CA GLU A 98 2.44 -11.96 -10.98
C GLU A 98 1.42 -11.15 -10.15
N ARG A 99 1.88 -10.55 -9.05
CA ARG A 99 1.04 -9.66 -8.22
C ARG A 99 0.64 -8.38 -8.97
N TYR A 100 1.59 -7.77 -9.70
CA TYR A 100 1.35 -6.59 -10.52
C TYR A 100 0.37 -6.87 -11.67
N ASP A 101 0.57 -7.99 -12.39
CA ASP A 101 -0.28 -8.45 -13.49
C ASP A 101 -1.71 -8.70 -13.02
N ARG A 102 -1.87 -9.40 -11.90
CA ARG A 102 -3.18 -9.61 -11.27
C ARG A 102 -3.84 -8.29 -10.92
N PHE A 103 -3.12 -7.36 -10.28
CA PHE A 103 -3.68 -6.07 -9.88
C PHE A 103 -4.18 -5.24 -11.07
N PHE A 104 -3.40 -5.14 -12.15
CA PHE A 104 -3.82 -4.42 -13.35
C PHE A 104 -4.99 -5.09 -14.05
N THR A 105 -4.99 -6.42 -14.13
CA THR A 105 -6.11 -7.19 -14.66
C THR A 105 -7.37 -6.96 -13.83
N GLU A 106 -7.25 -7.02 -12.50
CA GLU A 106 -8.37 -6.81 -11.60
C GLU A 106 -8.96 -5.41 -11.74
N ARG A 107 -8.10 -4.37 -11.79
CA ARG A 107 -8.50 -2.98 -12.02
C ARG A 107 -9.16 -2.75 -13.37
N ALA A 108 -8.68 -3.41 -14.42
CA ALA A 108 -9.28 -3.31 -15.76
C ALA A 108 -10.69 -3.91 -15.77
N LEU A 109 -10.88 -5.06 -15.11
CA LEU A 109 -12.17 -5.71 -14.99
C LEU A 109 -13.15 -4.88 -14.12
N GLU A 110 -12.68 -4.30 -13.01
CA GLU A 110 -13.50 -3.46 -12.13
C GLU A 110 -14.07 -2.20 -12.80
N ARG A 111 -13.43 -1.73 -13.88
CA ARG A 111 -13.90 -0.59 -14.68
C ARG A 111 -15.07 -0.96 -15.59
N MET A 112 -15.33 -2.25 -15.82
CA MET A 112 -16.48 -2.70 -16.59
C MET A 112 -17.74 -2.59 -15.72
N PRO A 113 -18.80 -1.86 -16.16
CA PRO A 113 -20.01 -1.64 -15.36
C PRO A 113 -20.70 -2.93 -14.91
N ASP A 114 -20.69 -3.95 -15.77
CA ASP A 114 -21.38 -5.21 -15.56
C ASP A 114 -20.51 -6.28 -14.90
N PHE A 115 -19.26 -5.95 -14.54
CA PHE A 115 -18.35 -6.89 -13.91
C PHE A 115 -18.45 -6.86 -12.38
N VAL A 116 -18.44 -8.04 -11.77
CA VAL A 116 -18.51 -8.19 -10.31
C VAL A 116 -17.53 -9.26 -9.82
N TRP A 117 -16.77 -8.91 -8.78
CA TRP A 117 -15.98 -9.87 -8.00
C TRP A 117 -16.87 -10.62 -7.01
N CYS A 118 -16.60 -11.90 -6.81
CA CYS A 118 -17.26 -12.67 -5.75
C CYS A 118 -16.85 -12.14 -4.37
N ALA A 119 -17.82 -11.69 -3.58
CA ALA A 119 -17.60 -11.13 -2.24
C ALA A 119 -17.23 -12.16 -1.16
N HIS A 120 -17.07 -13.43 -1.53
CA HIS A 120 -16.75 -14.54 -0.61
C HIS A 120 -15.29 -14.99 -0.68
N GLY A 121 -14.42 -14.23 -1.35
CA GLY A 121 -12.97 -14.49 -1.33
C GLY A 121 -12.51 -15.70 -2.15
N CYS A 122 -13.35 -16.25 -3.02
CA CYS A 122 -12.98 -17.41 -3.85
C CYS A 122 -12.06 -17.09 -5.05
N GLY A 123 -11.78 -15.80 -5.29
CA GLY A 123 -10.92 -15.30 -6.35
C GLY A 123 -11.53 -15.27 -7.76
N SER A 124 -12.83 -15.50 -7.91
CA SER A 124 -13.52 -15.41 -9.20
C SER A 124 -14.30 -14.11 -9.35
N GLY A 125 -14.32 -13.59 -10.57
CA GLY A 125 -15.22 -12.53 -11.01
C GLY A 125 -15.90 -12.92 -12.31
N GLN A 126 -17.02 -12.27 -12.62
CA GLN A 126 -17.84 -12.60 -13.78
C GLN A 126 -18.61 -11.36 -14.26
N LEU A 127 -19.02 -11.38 -15.52
CA LEU A 127 -20.00 -10.44 -16.04
C LEU A 127 -21.41 -10.85 -15.59
N ALA A 128 -22.22 -9.88 -15.22
CA ALA A 128 -23.64 -10.07 -14.96
C ALA A 128 -24.35 -10.34 -16.30
N ALA A 129 -24.52 -11.62 -16.64
CA ALA A 129 -25.24 -12.05 -17.83
C ALA A 129 -26.70 -11.57 -17.72
N SER A 130 -27.06 -10.61 -18.58
CA SER A 130 -28.43 -10.13 -18.78
C SER A 130 -28.99 -9.30 -17.62
N GLY A 131 -28.29 -8.18 -17.36
CA GLY A 131 -28.88 -6.88 -17.05
C GLY A 131 -29.72 -6.80 -15.79
N VAL A 132 -29.09 -6.34 -14.69
CA VAL A 132 -29.57 -5.41 -13.63
C VAL A 132 -30.95 -5.65 -12.98
N GLN A 133 -31.79 -6.57 -13.47
CA GLN A 133 -33.16 -6.78 -13.02
C GLN A 133 -33.21 -7.53 -11.68
N ASN A 134 -32.12 -8.22 -11.34
CA ASN A 134 -31.97 -8.84 -10.04
C ASN A 134 -30.60 -8.47 -9.46
N ASN A 135 -30.59 -7.78 -8.33
CA ASN A 135 -29.39 -7.32 -7.64
C ASN A 135 -28.56 -8.46 -7.02
N ILE A 136 -28.81 -9.71 -7.42
CA ILE A 136 -28.21 -10.92 -6.89
C ILE A 136 -27.41 -11.61 -7.98
N ILE A 137 -26.12 -11.83 -7.73
CA ILE A 137 -25.25 -12.57 -8.62
C ILE A 137 -24.77 -13.84 -7.91
N SER A 138 -25.04 -14.99 -8.53
CA SER A 138 -24.52 -16.28 -8.08
C SER A 138 -23.15 -16.52 -8.71
N CYS A 139 -22.12 -16.68 -7.87
CA CYS A 139 -20.76 -16.93 -8.33
C CYS A 139 -20.68 -18.21 -9.15
N ILE A 140 -20.13 -18.17 -10.38
CA ILE A 140 -20.01 -19.35 -11.25
C ILE A 140 -19.15 -20.43 -10.61
N LYS A 141 -18.09 -20.04 -9.87
CA LYS A 141 -17.16 -20.95 -9.18
C LYS A 141 -17.73 -21.54 -7.89
N CYS A 142 -18.07 -20.70 -6.90
CA CYS A 142 -18.43 -21.16 -5.55
C CYS A 142 -19.94 -21.17 -5.26
N LYS A 143 -20.78 -20.74 -6.21
CA LYS A 143 -22.25 -20.66 -6.10
C LYS A 143 -22.80 -19.71 -5.03
N MET A 144 -21.94 -19.08 -4.24
CA MET A 144 -22.34 -18.08 -3.26
C MET A 144 -22.88 -16.80 -3.92
N LYS A 145 -23.85 -16.17 -3.25
CA LYS A 145 -24.55 -14.98 -3.74
C LYS A 145 -23.84 -13.69 -3.30
N THR A 146 -23.73 -12.76 -4.24
CA THR A 146 -23.17 -11.41 -4.06
C THR A 146 -24.22 -10.38 -4.47
N CYS A 147 -24.35 -9.29 -3.72
CA CYS A 147 -25.16 -8.15 -4.14
C CYS A 147 -24.43 -7.41 -5.27
N PHE A 148 -25.08 -7.22 -6.41
CA PHE A 148 -24.52 -6.50 -7.55
C PHE A 148 -24.30 -5.00 -7.24
N VAL A 149 -25.26 -4.37 -6.57
CA VAL A 149 -25.24 -2.93 -6.24
C VAL A 149 -24.13 -2.62 -5.24
N HIS A 150 -24.06 -3.37 -4.14
CA HIS A 150 -23.12 -3.12 -3.03
C HIS A 150 -21.78 -3.84 -3.18
N LYS A 151 -21.67 -4.78 -4.13
CA LYS A 151 -20.48 -5.65 -4.33
C LYS A 151 -20.04 -6.37 -3.04
N THR A 152 -21.01 -6.70 -2.17
CA THR A 152 -20.82 -7.38 -0.89
C THR A 152 -21.56 -8.71 -0.84
N LYS A 153 -21.41 -9.49 0.24
CA LYS A 153 -22.17 -10.72 0.45
C LYS A 153 -23.66 -10.42 0.35
N TRP A 154 -24.43 -11.31 -0.28
CA TRP A 154 -25.86 -11.11 -0.43
C TRP A 154 -26.57 -10.95 0.92
N HIS A 155 -27.38 -9.91 1.05
CA HIS A 155 -28.13 -9.57 2.25
C HIS A 155 -29.54 -10.18 2.16
N GLU A 156 -29.66 -11.46 2.53
CA GLU A 156 -30.92 -12.19 2.49
C GLU A 156 -32.03 -11.50 3.30
N GLY A 157 -33.22 -11.44 2.72
CA GLY A 157 -34.40 -10.82 3.35
C GLY A 157 -34.42 -9.29 3.35
N LEU A 158 -33.39 -8.62 2.81
CA LEU A 158 -33.32 -7.16 2.74
C LEU A 158 -33.25 -6.68 1.29
N THR A 159 -34.03 -5.64 0.99
CA THR A 159 -33.79 -4.81 -0.20
C THR A 159 -32.51 -4.01 -0.04
N CYS A 160 -31.94 -3.50 -1.13
CA CYS A 160 -30.71 -2.70 -1.05
C CYS A 160 -30.91 -1.44 -0.18
N ALA A 161 -32.05 -0.76 -0.30
CA ALA A 161 -32.37 0.40 0.54
C ALA A 161 -32.48 0.04 2.04
N GLN A 162 -33.00 -1.14 2.38
CA GLN A 162 -33.04 -1.60 3.77
C GLN A 162 -31.64 -1.92 4.30
N TYR A 163 -30.80 -2.56 3.48
CA TYR A 163 -29.41 -2.84 3.80
C TYR A 163 -28.60 -1.56 4.04
N ASP A 164 -28.80 -0.53 3.21
CA ASP A 164 -28.18 0.78 3.37
C ASP A 164 -28.57 1.43 4.70
N ASN A 165 -29.87 1.44 5.02
CA ASN A 165 -30.37 2.00 6.28
C ASN A 165 -29.80 1.25 7.49
N GLN A 166 -29.74 -0.08 7.44
CA GLN A 166 -29.18 -0.90 8.51
C GLN A 166 -27.67 -0.64 8.68
N THR A 167 -26.94 -0.49 7.58
CA THR A 167 -25.49 -0.22 7.59
C THR A 167 -25.21 1.17 8.13
N ALA A 168 -25.96 2.18 7.68
CA ALA A 168 -25.87 3.56 8.18
C ALA A 168 -26.19 3.64 9.68
N LYS A 169 -27.21 2.91 10.15
CA LYS A 169 -27.53 2.81 11.58
C LYS A 169 -26.37 2.18 12.36
N THR A 170 -25.82 1.06 11.88
CA THR A 170 -24.70 0.35 12.53
C THR A 170 -23.45 1.24 12.63
N ILE A 171 -23.15 2.02 11.58
CA ILE A 171 -22.04 2.99 11.60
C ILE A 171 -22.30 4.06 12.68
N ARG A 172 -23.49 4.66 12.69
CA ARG A 172 -23.87 5.67 13.71
C ARG A 172 -23.80 5.12 15.13
N ASP A 173 -24.27 3.90 15.35
CA ASP A 173 -24.24 3.24 16.66
C ASP A 173 -22.79 2.96 17.09
N SER A 174 -21.92 2.57 16.14
CA SER A 174 -20.48 2.37 16.40
C SER A 174 -19.76 3.69 16.73
N GLU A 175 -20.06 4.76 16.00
CA GLU A 175 -19.54 6.11 16.28
C GLU A 175 -20.00 6.60 17.65
N LYS A 176 -21.29 6.42 17.98
CA LYS A 176 -21.85 6.77 19.28
C LYS A 176 -21.18 5.98 20.40
N TRP A 177 -20.98 4.67 20.21
CA TRP A 177 -20.27 3.84 21.18
C TRP A 177 -18.84 4.33 21.38
N LEU A 178 -18.12 4.66 20.30
CA LEU A 178 -16.76 5.19 20.38
C LEU A 178 -16.69 6.48 21.20
N VAL A 179 -17.63 7.41 20.97
CA VAL A 179 -17.70 8.68 21.72
C VAL A 179 -18.04 8.45 23.20
N GLN A 180 -18.92 7.49 23.50
CA GLN A 180 -19.38 7.24 24.87
C GLN A 180 -18.38 6.45 25.72
N ASN A 181 -17.63 5.53 25.10
CA ASN A 181 -16.79 4.57 25.83
C ASN A 181 -15.29 4.88 25.73
N THR A 182 -14.89 5.86 24.91
CA THR A 182 -13.48 6.21 24.73
C THR A 182 -13.22 7.70 24.97
N LYS A 183 -11.98 8.03 25.35
CA LYS A 183 -11.45 9.39 25.32
C LYS A 183 -10.30 9.46 24.33
N LYS A 184 -10.10 10.62 23.70
CA LYS A 184 -8.98 10.84 22.78
C LYS A 184 -7.69 11.04 23.58
N CYS A 185 -6.61 10.40 23.15
CA CYS A 185 -5.27 10.68 23.66
C CYS A 185 -4.96 12.18 23.54
N PRO A 186 -4.48 12.87 24.60
CA PRO A 186 -4.16 14.30 24.53
C PRO A 186 -3.08 14.62 23.50
N SER A 187 -2.12 13.72 23.31
CA SER A 187 -1.03 13.85 22.34
C SER A 187 -1.45 13.46 20.92
N CYS A 188 -1.71 12.18 20.64
CA CYS A 188 -1.90 11.69 19.25
C CYS A 188 -3.37 11.57 18.79
N LYS A 189 -4.33 11.93 19.64
CA LYS A 189 -5.79 11.89 19.40
C LYS A 189 -6.41 10.51 19.12
N SER A 190 -5.66 9.42 19.24
CA SER A 190 -6.25 8.07 19.13
C SER A 190 -7.32 7.85 20.20
N PRO A 191 -8.47 7.23 19.89
CA PRO A 191 -9.44 6.84 20.91
C PRO A 191 -8.82 5.79 21.84
N ILE A 192 -9.03 5.96 23.14
CA ILE A 192 -8.55 5.08 24.20
C ILE A 192 -9.77 4.71 25.05
N GLU A 193 -10.02 3.43 25.21
CA GLU A 193 -11.00 2.92 26.19
C GLU A 193 -10.35 2.89 27.58
N LYS A 194 -11.12 3.16 28.63
CA LYS A 194 -10.59 3.16 30.00
C LYS A 194 -10.17 1.75 30.41
N ALA A 195 -8.93 1.59 30.87
CA ALA A 195 -8.57 0.39 31.61
C ALA A 195 -9.22 0.43 33.01
N ALA A 196 -9.87 -0.65 33.43
CA ALA A 196 -10.51 -0.70 34.74
C ALA A 196 -9.51 -0.44 35.89
N GLY A 197 -9.97 0.24 36.95
CA GLY A 197 -9.24 0.33 38.23
C GLY A 197 -8.29 1.53 38.42
N CYS A 198 -7.74 2.16 37.36
CA CYS A 198 -6.79 3.26 37.52
C CYS A 198 -7.09 4.44 36.58
N ASP A 199 -6.82 5.68 37.02
CA ASP A 199 -6.88 6.86 36.15
C ASP A 199 -5.51 7.24 35.58
N HIS A 200 -4.42 6.57 35.94
CA HIS A 200 -3.18 6.69 35.18
C HIS A 200 -3.28 5.83 33.92
N MET A 201 -3.22 6.46 32.74
CA MET A 201 -3.39 5.80 31.45
C MET A 201 -2.19 6.06 30.54
N THR A 202 -1.74 5.00 29.87
CA THR A 202 -0.69 5.06 28.84
C THR A 202 -1.28 4.80 27.46
N CYS A 203 -1.07 5.71 26.51
CA CYS A 203 -1.54 5.54 25.15
C CYS A 203 -0.76 4.45 24.41
N ARG A 204 -1.43 3.37 23.99
CA ARG A 204 -0.76 2.27 23.24
C ARG A 204 -0.17 2.67 21.88
N LYS A 205 -0.59 3.80 21.30
CA LYS A 205 -0.12 4.28 19.99
C LYS A 205 1.14 5.14 20.10
N CYS A 206 1.23 6.00 21.11
CA CYS A 206 2.32 6.98 21.22
C CYS A 206 3.04 6.96 22.56
N ASN A 207 2.69 6.02 23.44
CA ASN A 207 3.22 5.84 24.80
C ASN A 207 3.06 7.04 25.74
N TYR A 208 2.29 8.07 25.35
CA TYR A 208 2.00 9.23 26.20
C TYR A 208 1.19 8.82 27.44
N GLU A 209 1.66 9.21 28.62
CA GLU A 209 1.06 8.96 29.92
C GLU A 209 0.21 10.16 30.37
N PHE A 210 -1.03 9.92 30.79
CA PHE A 210 -1.94 10.98 31.20
C PHE A 210 -2.95 10.51 32.24
N CYS A 211 -3.55 11.47 32.96
CA CYS A 211 -4.66 11.20 33.85
C CYS A 211 -5.97 11.02 33.04
N TRP A 212 -6.65 9.89 33.13
CA TRP A 212 -7.94 9.64 32.49
C TRP A 212 -9.03 10.61 32.92
N ALA A 213 -9.05 11.00 34.20
CA ALA A 213 -10.10 11.85 34.75
C ALA A 213 -10.05 13.27 34.14
N CYS A 214 -8.86 13.86 34.05
CA CYS A 214 -8.70 15.25 33.62
C CYS A 214 -7.88 15.47 32.34
N LEU A 215 -7.30 14.42 31.77
CA LEU A 215 -6.42 14.46 30.59
C LEU A 215 -5.09 15.20 30.78
N ALA A 216 -4.72 15.54 32.02
CA ALA A 216 -3.45 16.16 32.35
C ALA A 216 -2.26 15.22 32.11
N ASP A 217 -1.12 15.82 31.77
CA ASP A 217 0.17 15.16 31.55
C ASP A 217 0.66 14.47 32.83
N PHE A 218 0.84 13.15 32.77
CA PHE A 218 1.24 12.38 33.93
C PHE A 218 2.71 12.59 34.31
N ASP A 219 3.57 12.98 33.36
CA ASP A 219 4.97 13.28 33.68
C ASP A 219 5.05 14.51 34.61
N ARG A 220 4.23 15.53 34.35
CA ARG A 220 4.12 16.70 35.24
C ARG A 220 3.57 16.35 36.61
N ILE A 221 2.53 15.51 36.66
CA ILE A 221 1.94 15.06 37.94
C ILE A 221 2.97 14.26 38.74
N ARG A 222 3.71 13.35 38.10
CA ARG A 222 4.76 12.53 38.73
C ARG A 222 5.90 13.38 39.29
N ASN A 223 6.34 14.40 38.56
CA ASN A 223 7.51 15.21 38.92
C ASN A 223 7.19 16.37 39.87
N HIS A 224 5.95 16.86 39.89
CA HIS A 224 5.61 18.07 40.62
C HIS A 224 4.43 17.92 41.59
N GLY A 225 3.73 16.79 41.58
CA GLY A 225 2.65 16.49 42.52
C GLY A 225 1.24 16.78 41.99
N ASN A 226 0.27 16.53 42.87
CA ASN A 226 -1.15 16.50 42.53
C ASN A 226 -1.75 17.85 42.12
N GLN A 227 -1.09 18.98 42.39
CA GLN A 227 -1.53 20.29 41.89
C GLN A 227 -1.46 20.44 40.36
N TYR A 228 -0.79 19.51 39.65
CA TYR A 228 -0.71 19.49 38.18
C TYR A 228 -1.84 18.72 37.52
N HIS A 229 -2.77 18.15 38.29
CA HIS A 229 -4.08 17.81 37.75
C HIS A 229 -4.86 19.09 37.40
N HIS A 230 -5.86 19.02 36.52
CA HIS A 230 -6.80 20.15 36.40
C HIS A 230 -7.59 20.32 37.69
N SER A 231 -7.95 21.56 38.05
CA SER A 231 -8.63 21.90 39.31
C SER A 231 -9.95 21.17 39.57
N ARG A 232 -10.62 20.66 38.52
CA ARG A 232 -11.85 19.83 38.63
C ARG A 232 -11.58 18.33 38.69
N CYS A 233 -10.31 17.91 38.72
CA CYS A 233 -9.95 16.51 38.84
C CYS A 233 -10.09 16.05 40.28
N LYS A 234 -10.63 14.86 40.49
CA LYS A 234 -10.71 14.23 41.83
C LYS A 234 -9.35 13.95 42.48
N HIS A 235 -8.27 14.00 41.70
CA HIS A 235 -6.89 13.81 42.17
C HIS A 235 -6.16 15.14 42.39
N TYR A 236 -6.80 16.28 42.11
CA TYR A 236 -6.20 17.59 42.34
C TYR A 236 -6.07 17.87 43.85
N ALA A 237 -4.92 18.37 44.28
CA ALA A 237 -4.67 18.86 45.63
C ALA A 237 -3.99 20.23 45.54
N SER A 238 -4.39 21.17 46.40
CA SER A 238 -3.79 22.50 46.38
C SER A 238 -2.40 22.50 47.01
N PRO A 239 -1.47 23.36 46.58
CA PRO A 239 -0.16 23.45 47.24
C PRO A 239 -0.32 23.89 48.71
N GLY A 240 0.01 23.00 49.66
CA GLY A 240 0.00 23.29 51.10
C GLY A 240 -1.05 22.58 51.95
N GLU A 241 -1.82 21.65 51.37
CA GLU A 241 -2.61 20.63 52.10
C GLU A 241 -1.79 19.35 52.32
#